data_AF-A0A7S8F6Q2-F1
#
_entry.id   AF-A0A7S8F6Q2-F1
#
_cell.length_a   1.000
_cell.length_b   1.000
_cell.length_c   1.000
_cell.angle_alpha   90.00
_cell.angle_beta   90.00
_cell.angle_gamma   90.00
#
_symmetry.space_group_name_H-M   'P 1'
#
loop_
_entity.id
_entity.type
_entity.pdbx_description
1 polymer ?
#
loop_
_entity_poly.entity_id
_entity_poly.type
_entity_poly.pdbx_seq_one_letter_code
_entity_poly.pdbx_strand_id
1 'polypeptide(L)'
;MSERKPATTLPAFTPVPRLKERSNGWKPQVQRAFIEALADTGSVAAACRSVGRSTHGAYHLRRQEGAEEFAAAWEAVLDFGMRRIEDVAMDRALNGVEVPVYSYGQLVGTRISYNDRLLMFMLRNRAPERFAEGGAKGLNAVGQMDLERHKKRWRKEWRREWEEEAAAERARTAVSPAEVRASIERKVEAFRRQMEATMSPRTLAAYAEFTRLRDEDAANGYRASEDPEHPRYAGPRKPTPAEQPMPLPPPDFRKSAPKPAPEEENPKWRTLRDEGWD
;
A
#
# COMPACT_ATOMS: atom_id res chain seq x y z
N MET A 1 -12.10 -49.38 -20.42
CA MET A 1 -12.16 -48.83 -19.05
C MET A 1 -11.10 -49.57 -18.26
N SER A 2 -9.99 -48.92 -17.92
CA SER A 2 -8.87 -49.58 -17.24
C SER A 2 -9.30 -49.92 -15.81
N GLU A 3 -9.42 -51.20 -15.52
CA GLU A 3 -9.76 -51.74 -14.21
C GLU A 3 -8.60 -51.40 -13.24
N ARG A 4 -8.79 -50.37 -12.42
CA ARG A 4 -7.79 -49.96 -11.42
C ARG A 4 -7.85 -50.97 -10.27
N LYS A 5 -6.80 -51.77 -10.13
CA LYS A 5 -6.63 -52.70 -9.00
C LYS A 5 -6.40 -51.85 -7.74
N PRO A 6 -7.24 -51.92 -6.69
CA PRO A 6 -7.01 -51.14 -5.47
C PRO A 6 -5.72 -51.63 -4.82
N ALA A 7 -4.71 -50.76 -4.74
CA ALA A 7 -3.38 -51.07 -4.19
C ALA A 7 -3.37 -51.09 -2.65
N THR A 8 -4.45 -50.68 -2.01
CA THR A 8 -4.52 -50.44 -0.57
C THR A 8 -5.51 -51.41 0.07
N THR A 9 -5.08 -52.11 1.12
CA THR A 9 -5.96 -52.83 2.04
C THR A 9 -6.87 -51.82 2.74
N LEU A 10 -7.95 -51.43 2.08
CA LEU A 10 -8.94 -50.53 2.66
C LEU A 10 -9.67 -51.25 3.80
N PRO A 11 -10.03 -50.55 4.88
CA PRO A 11 -10.83 -51.14 5.94
C PRO A 11 -12.16 -51.64 5.36
N ALA A 12 -12.45 -52.93 5.59
CA ALA A 12 -13.76 -53.47 5.26
C ALA A 12 -14.80 -52.80 6.18
N PHE A 13 -15.87 -52.27 5.59
CA PHE A 13 -16.98 -51.68 6.32
C PHE A 13 -18.30 -52.05 5.67
N THR A 14 -19.34 -52.11 6.49
CA THR A 14 -20.73 -52.29 6.07
C THR A 14 -21.26 -50.94 5.59
N PRO A 15 -21.64 -50.81 4.31
CA PRO A 15 -22.16 -49.54 3.79
C PRO A 15 -23.47 -49.15 4.47
N VAL A 16 -23.62 -47.86 4.75
CA VAL A 16 -24.79 -47.30 5.44
C VAL A 16 -26.05 -47.63 4.65
N PRO A 17 -27.03 -48.35 5.22
CA PRO A 17 -28.25 -48.71 4.52
C PRO A 17 -29.02 -47.44 4.13
N ARG A 18 -29.58 -47.43 2.92
CA ARG A 18 -30.35 -46.30 2.40
C ARG A 18 -31.81 -46.70 2.27
N LEU A 19 -32.69 -45.97 2.96
CA LEU A 19 -34.15 -46.23 2.94
C LEU A 19 -34.79 -46.03 1.55
N LYS A 20 -34.21 -45.18 0.70
CA LYS A 20 -34.74 -44.90 -0.64
C LYS A 20 -33.61 -44.95 -1.66
N GLU A 21 -33.81 -45.74 -2.71
CA GLU A 21 -32.94 -45.70 -3.88
C GLU A 21 -33.17 -44.42 -4.68
N ARG A 22 -32.12 -43.62 -4.81
CA ARG A 22 -32.09 -42.42 -5.65
C ARG A 22 -30.99 -42.59 -6.69
N SER A 23 -31.16 -42.04 -7.89
CA SER A 23 -30.15 -42.05 -8.96
C SER A 23 -28.80 -41.50 -8.48
N ASN A 24 -28.83 -40.37 -7.76
CA ASN A 24 -27.67 -39.74 -7.12
C ASN A 24 -27.51 -40.13 -5.64
N GLY A 25 -28.00 -41.30 -5.24
CA GLY A 25 -27.92 -41.80 -3.87
C GLY A 25 -26.52 -42.25 -3.48
N TRP A 26 -26.27 -42.31 -2.17
CA TRP A 26 -25.09 -42.94 -1.57
C TRP A 26 -25.25 -44.47 -1.55
N LYS A 27 -25.25 -45.07 -2.74
CA LYS A 27 -25.32 -46.52 -2.90
C LYS A 27 -24.08 -47.19 -2.29
N PRO A 28 -24.16 -48.48 -1.90
CA PRO A 28 -23.02 -49.20 -1.34
C PRO A 28 -21.72 -49.10 -2.15
N GLN A 29 -21.82 -49.16 -3.50
CA GLN A 29 -20.64 -49.05 -4.37
C GLN A 29 -20.03 -47.65 -4.31
N VAL A 30 -20.86 -46.61 -4.24
CA VAL A 30 -20.43 -45.20 -4.17
C VAL A 30 -19.76 -44.90 -2.82
N GLN A 31 -20.25 -45.48 -1.73
CA GLN A 31 -19.61 -45.33 -0.42
C GLN A 31 -18.21 -45.95 -0.42
N ARG A 32 -18.04 -47.15 -0.99
CA ARG A 32 -16.73 -47.80 -1.11
C ARG A 32 -15.77 -47.00 -2.00
N ALA A 33 -16.23 -46.58 -3.17
CA ALA A 33 -15.44 -45.75 -4.09
C ALA A 33 -15.06 -44.40 -3.45
N PHE A 34 -15.91 -43.84 -2.60
CA PHE A 34 -15.60 -42.62 -1.86
C PHE A 34 -14.49 -42.84 -0.85
N ILE A 35 -14.54 -43.92 -0.07
CA ILE A 35 -13.50 -44.28 0.91
C ILE A 35 -12.16 -44.58 0.21
N GLU A 36 -12.20 -45.26 -0.93
CA GLU A 36 -11.01 -45.48 -1.77
C GLU A 36 -10.42 -44.16 -2.27
N ALA A 37 -11.24 -43.28 -2.87
CA ALA A 37 -10.77 -41.99 -3.33
C ALA A 37 -10.29 -41.07 -2.19
N LEU A 38 -10.85 -41.23 -0.99
CA LEU A 38 -10.39 -40.51 0.19
C LEU A 38 -9.03 -41.02 0.66
N ALA A 39 -8.79 -42.34 0.63
CA ALA A 39 -7.47 -42.92 0.92
C ALA A 39 -6.40 -42.42 -0.06
N ASP A 40 -6.76 -42.33 -1.35
CA ASP A 40 -5.82 -41.90 -2.40
C ASP A 40 -5.48 -40.40 -2.33
N THR A 41 -6.43 -39.56 -1.91
CA THR A 41 -6.31 -38.10 -2.01
C THR A 41 -6.13 -37.38 -0.67
N GLY A 42 -6.57 -37.97 0.44
CA GLY A 42 -6.67 -37.30 1.74
C GLY A 42 -7.61 -36.09 1.77
N SER A 43 -8.37 -35.84 0.70
CA SER A 43 -9.23 -34.65 0.55
C SER A 43 -10.67 -35.06 0.29
N VAL A 44 -11.55 -34.76 1.25
CA VAL A 44 -13.00 -35.02 1.14
C VAL A 44 -13.59 -34.38 -0.10
N ALA A 45 -13.18 -33.15 -0.43
CA ALA A 45 -13.66 -32.45 -1.61
C ALA A 45 -13.23 -33.13 -2.92
N ALA A 46 -11.99 -33.63 -2.98
CA ALA A 46 -11.50 -34.37 -4.15
C ALA A 46 -12.19 -35.74 -4.28
N ALA A 47 -12.34 -36.47 -3.17
CA ALA A 47 -13.04 -37.75 -3.12
C ALA A 47 -14.50 -37.59 -3.56
N CYS A 48 -15.22 -36.60 -3.05
CA CYS A 48 -16.60 -36.28 -3.45
C CYS A 48 -16.73 -35.98 -4.94
N ARG A 49 -15.79 -35.20 -5.53
CA ARG A 49 -15.77 -34.95 -6.98
C ARG A 49 -15.57 -36.22 -7.77
N SER A 50 -14.69 -37.13 -7.33
CA SER A 50 -14.42 -38.39 -8.04
C SER A 50 -15.65 -39.31 -8.12
N VAL A 51 -16.51 -39.30 -7.09
CA VAL A 51 -17.73 -40.11 -7.05
C VAL A 51 -19.00 -39.35 -7.49
N GLY A 52 -18.86 -38.10 -7.92
CA GLY A 52 -19.97 -37.25 -8.33
C GLY A 52 -21.00 -37.01 -7.20
N ARG A 53 -20.53 -36.73 -5.98
CA ARG A 53 -21.39 -36.41 -4.81
C ARG A 53 -21.00 -35.08 -4.18
N SER A 54 -21.94 -34.46 -3.47
CA SER A 54 -21.66 -33.25 -2.71
C SER A 54 -20.92 -33.57 -1.42
N THR A 55 -20.04 -32.67 -1.01
CA THR A 55 -19.34 -32.73 0.28
C THR A 55 -20.32 -32.72 1.45
N HIS A 56 -21.34 -31.86 1.39
CA HIS A 56 -22.42 -31.83 2.37
C HIS A 56 -23.13 -33.19 2.50
N GLY A 57 -23.38 -33.87 1.37
CA GLY A 57 -23.98 -35.19 1.37
C GLY A 57 -23.11 -36.26 2.04
N ALA A 58 -21.79 -36.17 1.90
CA ALA A 58 -20.86 -37.10 2.54
C ALA A 58 -20.84 -36.93 4.07
N TYR A 59 -20.77 -35.69 4.55
CA TYR A 59 -20.87 -35.39 5.99
C TYR A 59 -22.23 -35.71 6.58
N HIS A 60 -23.30 -35.53 5.81
CA HIS A 60 -24.63 -35.96 6.23
C HIS A 60 -24.68 -37.48 6.38
N LEU A 61 -24.16 -38.25 5.41
CA LEU A 61 -24.11 -39.71 5.46
C LEU A 61 -23.35 -40.20 6.71
N ARG A 62 -22.20 -39.59 7.01
CA ARG A 62 -21.36 -39.91 8.17
C ARG A 62 -22.09 -39.75 9.52
N ARG A 63 -23.10 -38.89 9.59
CA ARG A 63 -23.88 -38.60 10.82
C ARG A 63 -25.20 -39.38 10.92
N GLN A 64 -25.48 -40.29 9.98
CA GLN A 64 -26.70 -41.10 10.03
C GLN A 64 -26.56 -42.24 11.03
N GLU A 65 -27.70 -42.72 11.54
CA GLU A 65 -27.78 -43.97 12.30
C GLU A 65 -27.35 -45.14 11.41
N GLY A 66 -26.54 -46.07 11.94
CA GLY A 66 -25.99 -47.18 11.16
C GLY A 66 -24.77 -46.81 10.29
N ALA A 67 -24.19 -45.62 10.51
CA ALA A 67 -22.99 -45.15 9.81
C ALA A 67 -21.69 -45.31 10.59
N GLU A 68 -21.70 -46.06 11.70
CA GLU A 68 -20.57 -46.20 12.62
C GLU A 68 -19.36 -46.82 11.92
N GLU A 69 -19.56 -47.89 11.16
CA GLU A 69 -18.48 -48.53 10.39
C GLU A 69 -17.99 -47.66 9.24
N PHE A 70 -18.87 -46.90 8.59
CA PHE A 70 -18.48 -45.95 7.55
C PHE A 70 -17.65 -44.78 8.12
N ALA A 71 -18.03 -44.28 9.29
CA ALA A 71 -17.29 -43.24 9.99
C ALA A 71 -15.92 -43.75 10.47
N ALA A 72 -15.84 -44.97 10.98
CA ALA A 72 -14.59 -45.60 11.37
C ALA A 72 -13.67 -45.83 10.16
N ALA A 73 -14.21 -46.34 9.05
CA ALA A 73 -13.46 -46.50 7.80
C ALA A 73 -12.97 -45.15 7.26
N TRP A 74 -13.80 -44.10 7.34
CA TRP A 74 -13.42 -42.74 6.95
C TRP A 74 -12.21 -42.24 7.73
N GLU A 75 -12.22 -42.34 9.05
CA GLU A 75 -11.09 -41.90 9.88
C GLU A 75 -9.84 -42.72 9.58
N ALA A 76 -9.97 -44.04 9.47
CA ALA A 76 -8.86 -44.91 9.12
C ALA A 76 -8.22 -44.54 7.78
N VAL A 77 -9.03 -44.18 6.75
CA VAL A 77 -8.48 -43.75 5.44
C VAL A 77 -7.86 -42.36 5.43
N LEU A 78 -8.25 -41.47 6.34
CA LEU A 78 -7.62 -40.16 6.48
C LEU A 78 -6.14 -40.29 6.90
N ASP A 79 -5.81 -41.28 7.74
CA ASP A 79 -4.43 -41.56 8.12
C ASP A 79 -3.57 -42.00 6.91
N PHE A 80 -4.13 -42.79 5.99
CA PHE A 80 -3.43 -43.14 4.75
C PHE A 80 -3.25 -41.93 3.83
N GLY A 81 -4.28 -41.09 3.71
CA GLY A 81 -4.19 -39.83 2.96
C GLY A 81 -3.12 -38.89 3.53
N MET A 82 -2.98 -38.83 4.86
CA MET A 82 -1.96 -38.03 5.52
C MET A 82 -0.54 -38.51 5.18
N ARG A 83 -0.28 -39.83 5.19
CA ARG A 83 1.01 -40.39 4.78
C ARG A 83 1.40 -39.96 3.36
N ARG A 84 0.45 -39.96 2.43
CA ARG A 84 0.67 -39.49 1.05
C ARG A 84 1.00 -38.00 1.00
N ILE A 85 0.30 -37.17 1.78
CA ILE A 85 0.60 -35.74 1.89
C ILE A 85 2.01 -35.54 2.43
N GLU A 86 2.42 -36.32 3.42
CA GLU A 86 3.78 -36.30 3.96
C GLU A 86 4.81 -36.67 2.89
N ASP A 87 4.58 -37.72 2.10
CA ASP A 87 5.48 -38.11 1.02
C ASP A 87 5.64 -37.01 -0.04
N VAL A 88 4.52 -36.40 -0.48
CA VAL A 88 4.54 -35.30 -1.44
C VAL A 88 5.24 -34.07 -0.85
N ALA A 89 5.02 -33.77 0.42
CA ALA A 89 5.64 -32.64 1.06
C ALA A 89 7.14 -32.87 1.30
N MET A 90 7.57 -34.10 1.58
CA MET A 90 8.98 -34.49 1.65
C MET A 90 9.67 -34.37 0.29
N ASP A 91 9.04 -34.88 -0.77
CA ASP A 91 9.54 -34.73 -2.14
C ASP A 91 9.72 -33.25 -2.51
N ARG A 92 8.72 -32.40 -2.23
CA ARG A 92 8.83 -30.94 -2.44
C ARG A 92 9.89 -30.27 -1.58
N ALA A 93 10.11 -30.75 -0.36
CA ALA A 93 11.13 -30.21 0.52
C ALA A 93 12.55 -30.56 0.04
N LEU A 94 12.74 -31.76 -0.52
CA LEU A 94 14.03 -32.25 -1.01
C LEU A 94 14.35 -31.75 -2.42
N ASN A 95 13.38 -31.82 -3.33
CA ASN A 95 13.57 -31.54 -4.76
C ASN A 95 13.11 -30.13 -5.16
N GLY A 96 12.38 -29.43 -4.29
CA GLY A 96 11.79 -28.13 -4.59
C GLY A 96 10.52 -28.24 -5.45
N VAL A 97 10.00 -27.09 -5.88
CA VAL A 97 8.87 -27.00 -6.81
C VAL A 97 9.27 -26.16 -8.00
N GLU A 98 8.96 -26.62 -9.21
CA GLU A 98 9.12 -25.82 -10.42
C GLU A 98 8.13 -24.67 -10.45
N VAL A 99 8.65 -23.45 -10.47
CA VAL A 99 7.87 -22.21 -10.55
C VAL A 99 8.13 -21.57 -11.92
N PRO A 100 7.09 -21.33 -12.73
CA PRO A 100 7.25 -20.63 -14.00
C PRO A 100 7.68 -19.18 -13.76
N VAL A 101 8.67 -18.72 -14.53
CA VAL A 101 9.17 -17.35 -14.51
C VAL A 101 8.61 -16.62 -15.73
N TYR A 102 7.79 -15.61 -15.48
CA TYR A 102 7.20 -14.76 -16.51
C TYR A 102 7.94 -13.43 -16.61
N SER A 103 8.19 -12.97 -17.83
CA SER A 103 8.66 -11.62 -18.12
C SER A 103 7.82 -11.03 -19.25
N TYR A 104 7.34 -9.79 -19.08
CA TYR A 104 6.47 -9.13 -20.05
C TYR A 104 5.26 -9.98 -20.52
N GLY A 105 4.70 -10.79 -19.61
CA GLY A 105 3.55 -11.67 -19.91
C GLY A 105 3.88 -12.92 -20.73
N GLN A 106 5.15 -13.16 -21.07
CA GLN A 106 5.62 -14.38 -21.73
C GLN A 106 6.31 -15.30 -20.72
N LEU A 107 6.13 -16.62 -20.88
CA LEU A 107 6.84 -17.62 -20.08
C LEU A 107 8.30 -17.67 -20.55
N VAL A 108 9.23 -17.21 -19.71
CA VAL A 108 10.66 -17.12 -20.03
C VAL A 108 11.41 -18.40 -19.64
N GLY A 109 10.90 -19.14 -18.65
CA GLY A 109 11.46 -20.41 -18.23
C GLY A 109 10.86 -20.93 -16.93
N THR A 110 11.50 -21.92 -16.34
CA THR A 110 11.15 -22.46 -15.02
C THR A 110 12.34 -22.28 -14.06
N ARG A 111 12.03 -22.02 -12.79
CA ARG A 111 13.03 -22.06 -11.70
C ARG A 111 12.57 -23.06 -10.64
N ILE A 112 13.52 -23.79 -10.06
CA ILE A 112 13.21 -24.63 -8.89
C ILE A 112 13.24 -23.75 -7.65
N SER A 113 12.12 -23.72 -6.93
CA SER A 113 11.98 -23.00 -5.66
C SER A 113 11.93 -23.98 -4.51
N TYR A 114 12.91 -23.89 -3.61
CA TYR A 114 12.94 -24.64 -2.35
C TYR A 114 12.14 -23.90 -1.28
N ASN A 115 11.43 -24.64 -0.43
CA ASN A 115 10.68 -24.09 0.69
C ASN A 115 11.30 -24.52 2.02
N ASP A 116 12.27 -23.74 2.49
CA ASP A 116 13.01 -24.04 3.73
C ASP A 116 12.09 -24.07 4.96
N ARG A 117 10.97 -23.35 4.93
CA ARG A 117 9.99 -23.39 6.02
C ARG A 117 9.27 -24.73 6.08
N LEU A 118 8.91 -25.29 4.92
CA LEU A 118 8.32 -26.63 4.83
C LEU A 118 9.32 -27.69 5.28
N LEU A 119 10.58 -27.60 4.83
CA LEU A 119 11.66 -28.49 5.25
C LEU A 119 11.86 -28.43 6.78
N MET A 120 12.00 -27.23 7.34
CA MET A 120 12.18 -27.05 8.78
C MET A 120 10.96 -27.48 9.60
N PHE A 121 9.74 -27.31 9.07
CA PHE A 121 8.52 -27.83 9.70
C PHE A 121 8.52 -29.36 9.76
N MET A 122 8.90 -30.04 8.67
CA MET A 122 9.00 -31.50 8.65
C MET A 122 10.05 -32.04 9.60
N LEU A 123 11.24 -31.42 9.63
CA LEU A 123 12.32 -31.82 10.54
C LEU A 123 11.93 -31.67 12.01
N ARG A 124 11.23 -30.58 12.37
CA ARG A 124 10.75 -30.35 13.73
C ARG A 124 9.69 -31.35 14.19
N ASN A 125 8.77 -31.75 13.30
CA ASN A 125 7.72 -32.70 13.66
C ASN A 125 8.21 -34.15 13.71
N ARG A 126 9.12 -34.56 12.81
CA ARG A 126 9.61 -35.95 12.76
C ARG A 126 10.81 -36.25 13.65
N ALA A 127 11.62 -35.26 13.97
CA ALA A 127 12.76 -35.41 14.88
C ALA A 127 12.79 -34.25 15.89
N PRO A 128 11.76 -34.13 16.76
CA PRO A 128 11.65 -33.05 17.71
C PRO A 128 12.84 -33.01 18.67
N GLU A 129 13.33 -34.16 19.16
CA GLU A 129 14.51 -34.20 20.03
C GLU A 129 15.77 -33.56 19.40
N ARG A 130 15.88 -33.59 18.06
CA ARG A 130 17.06 -33.07 17.35
C ARG A 130 16.87 -31.64 16.81
N PHE A 131 15.63 -31.22 16.58
CA PHE A 131 15.32 -29.97 15.87
C PHE A 131 14.28 -29.08 16.56
N ALA A 132 13.61 -29.55 17.62
CA ALA A 132 12.71 -28.75 18.45
C ALA A 132 13.45 -27.95 19.52
N GLU A 133 14.65 -28.37 19.93
CA GLU A 133 15.53 -27.58 20.78
C GLU A 133 15.94 -26.29 20.02
N GLY A 134 15.39 -25.15 20.44
CA GLY A 134 15.58 -23.88 19.75
C GLY A 134 14.54 -23.57 18.66
N GLY A 135 13.41 -24.28 18.62
CA GLY A 135 12.24 -23.86 17.85
C GLY A 135 12.01 -22.36 18.07
N ALA A 136 11.88 -21.60 16.98
CA ALA A 136 11.90 -20.14 16.97
C ALA A 136 10.94 -19.57 18.03
N LYS A 137 11.43 -19.39 19.25
CA LYS A 137 10.76 -18.58 20.25
C LYS A 137 10.69 -17.23 19.59
N GLY A 138 9.47 -16.74 19.36
CA GLY A 138 9.29 -15.36 18.92
C GLY A 138 10.20 -14.48 19.78
N LEU A 139 10.87 -13.49 19.16
CA LEU A 139 11.81 -12.64 19.86
C LEU A 139 11.21 -12.27 21.21
N ASN A 140 11.96 -12.54 22.28
CA ASN A 140 11.59 -12.13 23.63
C ASN A 140 11.33 -10.61 23.66
N ALA A 141 10.67 -10.10 24.69
CA ALA A 141 10.33 -8.67 24.78
C ALA A 141 11.57 -7.78 24.56
N VAL A 142 12.72 -8.20 25.08
CA VAL A 142 14.02 -7.54 24.86
C VAL A 142 14.44 -7.55 23.38
N GLY A 143 14.37 -8.70 22.70
CA GLY A 143 14.68 -8.82 21.27
C GLY A 143 13.74 -8.03 20.37
N GLN A 144 12.47 -7.87 20.74
CA GLN A 144 11.54 -6.97 20.05
C GLN A 144 11.94 -5.50 20.21
N MET A 145 12.34 -5.08 21.41
CA MET A 145 12.82 -3.71 21.68
C MET A 145 14.10 -3.39 20.92
N ASP A 146 15.04 -4.35 20.85
CA ASP A 146 16.28 -4.18 20.09
C ASP A 146 15.99 -4.10 18.59
N LEU A 147 15.10 -4.96 18.08
CA LEU A 147 14.68 -4.92 16.67
C LEU A 147 14.07 -3.56 16.30
N GLU A 148 13.19 -3.02 17.14
CA GLU A 148 12.59 -1.70 16.90
C GLU A 148 13.62 -0.58 16.98
N ARG A 149 14.61 -0.69 17.88
CA ARG A 149 15.74 0.25 17.96
C ARG A 149 16.58 0.19 16.68
N HIS A 150 16.87 -1.00 16.16
CA HIS A 150 17.60 -1.18 14.90
C HIS A 150 16.82 -0.61 13.71
N LYS A 151 15.54 -0.95 13.56
CA LYS A 151 14.67 -0.36 12.52
C LYS A 151 14.61 1.15 12.61
N LYS A 152 14.54 1.72 13.81
CA LYS A 152 14.53 3.18 14.01
C LYS A 152 15.85 3.82 13.58
N ARG A 153 17.00 3.18 13.88
CA ARG A 153 18.33 3.63 13.41
C ARG A 153 18.41 3.61 11.89
N TRP A 154 18.07 2.48 11.27
CA TRP A 154 18.07 2.36 9.81
C TRP A 154 17.13 3.34 9.13
N ARG A 155 15.90 3.53 9.66
CA ARG A 155 14.97 4.54 9.11
C ARG A 155 15.52 5.96 9.22
N LYS A 156 16.31 6.26 10.26
CA LYS A 156 16.93 7.57 10.45
C LYS A 156 18.10 7.77 9.50
N GLU A 157 18.96 6.76 9.36
CA GLU A 157 20.09 6.76 8.42
C GLU A 157 19.59 6.87 6.99
N TRP A 158 18.64 6.03 6.59
CA TRP A 158 18.00 6.09 5.28
C TRP A 158 17.36 7.44 5.00
N ARG A 159 16.59 7.99 5.96
CA ARG A 159 15.96 9.30 5.80
C ARG A 159 17.00 10.40 5.62
N ARG A 160 18.09 10.33 6.37
CA ARG A 160 19.19 11.30 6.28
C ARG A 160 19.87 11.21 4.92
N GLU A 161 20.22 10.01 4.47
CA GLU A 161 20.80 9.80 3.13
C GLU A 161 19.86 10.31 2.04
N TRP A 162 18.57 10.01 2.16
CA TRP A 162 17.56 10.48 1.22
C TRP A 162 17.40 12.00 1.24
N GLU A 163 17.41 12.63 2.41
CA GLU A 163 17.35 14.09 2.56
C GLU A 163 18.62 14.76 2.02
N GLU A 164 19.80 14.17 2.23
CA GLU A 164 21.08 14.62 1.68
C GLU A 164 21.12 14.50 0.15
N GLU A 165 20.67 13.37 -0.41
CA GLU A 165 20.56 13.15 -1.85
C GLU A 165 19.55 14.11 -2.48
N ALA A 166 18.36 14.25 -1.88
CA ALA A 166 17.35 15.20 -2.33
C ALA A 166 17.82 16.65 -2.22
N ALA A 167 18.57 17.02 -1.18
CA ALA A 167 19.16 18.34 -1.03
C ALA A 167 20.27 18.58 -2.06
N ALA A 168 21.11 17.59 -2.34
CA ALA A 168 22.13 17.67 -3.38
C ALA A 168 21.50 17.82 -4.77
N GLU A 169 20.43 17.07 -5.08
CA GLU A 169 19.72 17.16 -6.34
C GLU A 169 18.99 18.51 -6.50
N ARG A 170 18.39 19.01 -5.41
CA ARG A 170 17.83 20.37 -5.37
C ARG A 170 18.90 21.42 -5.58
N ALA A 171 20.08 21.28 -4.97
CA ALA A 171 21.18 22.23 -5.15
C ALA A 171 21.74 22.20 -6.58
N ARG A 172 21.81 21.02 -7.21
CA ARG A 172 22.20 20.87 -8.62
C ARG A 172 21.19 21.48 -9.59
N THR A 173 19.90 21.32 -9.30
CA THR A 173 18.80 21.78 -10.17
C THR A 173 18.36 23.21 -9.83
N ALA A 174 18.74 23.74 -8.67
CA ALA A 174 18.41 25.09 -8.25
C ALA A 174 19.11 26.10 -9.15
N VAL A 175 18.35 26.70 -10.06
CA VAL A 175 18.76 27.91 -10.76
C VAL A 175 18.57 29.08 -9.81
N SER A 176 19.63 29.86 -9.59
CA SER A 176 19.53 31.01 -8.71
C SER A 176 18.60 32.07 -9.31
N PRO A 177 17.71 32.71 -8.52
CA PRO A 177 16.92 33.85 -9.00
C PRO A 177 17.78 34.96 -9.61
N ALA A 178 19.04 35.11 -9.16
CA ALA A 178 19.98 36.06 -9.75
C ALA A 178 20.45 35.64 -11.16
N GLU A 179 20.66 34.35 -11.40
CA GLU A 179 21.03 33.81 -12.73
C GLU A 179 19.87 33.94 -13.71
N VAL A 180 18.64 33.70 -13.25
CA VAL A 180 17.44 33.94 -14.05
C VAL A 180 17.33 35.42 -14.42
N ARG A 181 17.51 36.35 -13.46
CA ARG A 181 17.50 37.80 -13.73
C ARG A 181 18.58 38.20 -14.72
N ALA A 182 19.83 37.74 -14.53
CA ALA A 182 20.92 38.02 -15.46
C ALA A 182 20.68 37.44 -16.86
N SER A 183 19.98 36.30 -16.97
CA SER A 183 19.55 35.75 -18.27
C SER A 183 18.51 36.64 -18.94
N ILE A 184 17.53 37.15 -18.18
CA ILE A 184 16.51 38.08 -18.68
C ILE A 184 17.16 39.38 -19.16
N GLU A 185 18.04 39.98 -18.35
CA GLU A 185 18.76 41.21 -18.72
C GLU A 185 19.55 41.03 -20.02
N ARG A 186 20.33 39.95 -20.16
CA ARG A 186 21.05 39.63 -21.41
C ARG A 186 20.10 39.51 -22.62
N LYS A 187 18.93 38.90 -22.46
CA LYS A 187 17.93 38.77 -23.54
C LYS A 187 17.31 40.12 -23.91
N VAL A 188 17.01 40.96 -22.92
CA VAL A 188 16.47 42.32 -23.14
C VAL A 188 17.49 43.18 -23.87
N GLU A 189 18.76 43.12 -23.49
CA GLU A 189 19.83 43.84 -24.19
C GLU A 189 20.02 43.35 -25.63
N ALA A 190 20.02 42.03 -25.86
CA ALA A 190 20.12 41.48 -27.20
C ALA A 190 18.96 41.94 -28.09
N PHE A 191 17.73 41.92 -27.56
CA PHE A 191 16.54 42.41 -28.26
C PHE A 191 16.65 43.90 -28.57
N ARG A 192 17.11 44.70 -27.60
CA ARG A 192 17.34 46.14 -27.78
C ARG A 192 18.36 46.42 -28.89
N ARG A 193 19.50 45.71 -28.90
CA ARG A 193 20.52 45.84 -29.96
C ARG A 193 19.97 45.50 -31.34
N GLN A 194 19.18 44.43 -31.43
CA GLN A 194 18.56 44.03 -32.70
C GLN A 194 17.54 45.07 -33.19
N MET A 195 16.74 45.61 -32.28
CA MET A 195 15.81 46.70 -32.58
C MET A 195 16.55 47.94 -33.08
N GLU A 196 17.59 48.40 -32.37
CA GLU A 196 18.40 49.56 -32.76
C GLU A 196 19.07 49.36 -34.13
N ALA A 197 19.57 48.15 -34.43
CA ALA A 197 20.20 47.85 -35.73
C ALA A 197 19.23 47.92 -36.93
N THR A 198 17.92 47.81 -36.69
CA THR A 198 16.88 47.85 -37.74
C THR A 198 16.30 49.26 -37.91
N MET A 199 16.59 50.18 -37.00
CA MET A 199 16.01 51.52 -36.99
C MET A 199 16.76 52.50 -37.90
N SER A 200 16.01 53.46 -38.47
CA SER A 200 16.60 54.57 -39.23
C SER A 200 17.38 55.54 -38.31
N PRO A 201 18.35 56.31 -38.82
CA PRO A 201 19.09 57.29 -38.03
C PRO A 201 18.21 58.32 -37.31
N ARG A 202 17.11 58.75 -37.94
CA ARG A 202 16.13 59.67 -37.33
C ARG A 202 15.41 59.02 -36.14
N THR A 203 15.06 57.75 -36.27
CA THR A 203 14.39 56.98 -35.20
C THR A 203 15.34 56.76 -34.02
N LEU A 204 16.62 56.46 -34.29
CA LEU A 204 17.64 56.31 -33.25
C LEU A 204 17.86 57.61 -32.48
N ALA A 205 17.92 58.75 -33.16
CA ALA A 205 18.05 60.06 -32.50
C ALA A 205 16.86 60.37 -31.58
N ALA A 206 15.62 60.11 -32.05
CA ALA A 206 14.42 60.29 -31.23
C ALA A 206 14.40 59.32 -30.03
N TYR A 207 14.85 58.08 -30.22
CA TYR A 207 14.93 57.08 -29.15
C TYR A 207 15.99 57.44 -28.09
N ALA A 208 17.13 57.98 -28.51
CA ALA A 208 18.15 58.49 -27.60
C ALA A 208 17.62 59.65 -26.76
N GLU A 209 16.90 60.60 -27.38
CA GLU A 209 16.29 61.72 -26.66
C GLU A 209 15.19 61.27 -25.69
N PHE A 210 14.33 60.32 -26.11
CA PHE A 210 13.36 59.69 -25.22
C PHE A 210 14.03 59.03 -24.02
N THR A 211 15.13 58.29 -24.25
CA THR A 211 15.87 57.62 -23.18
C THR A 211 16.45 58.65 -22.21
N ARG A 212 17.02 59.74 -22.73
CA ARG A 212 17.57 60.86 -21.94
C ARG A 212 16.49 61.47 -21.04
N LEU A 213 15.35 61.85 -21.60
CA LEU A 213 14.23 62.44 -20.85
C LEU A 213 13.69 61.49 -19.79
N ARG A 214 13.51 60.21 -20.14
CA ARG A 214 13.06 59.19 -19.19
C ARG A 214 14.03 59.02 -18.01
N ASP A 215 15.33 59.01 -18.27
CA ASP A 215 16.35 58.85 -17.23
C ASP A 215 16.46 60.12 -16.36
N GLU A 216 16.28 61.30 -16.95
CA GLU A 216 16.18 62.59 -16.24
C GLU A 216 14.93 62.64 -15.34
N ASP A 217 13.76 62.25 -15.85
CA ASP A 217 12.52 62.12 -15.09
C ASP A 217 12.69 61.15 -13.91
N ALA A 218 13.29 59.98 -14.15
CA ALA A 218 13.55 59.00 -13.11
C ALA A 218 14.53 59.53 -12.04
N ALA A 219 15.59 60.23 -12.44
CA ALA A 219 16.55 60.84 -11.51
C ALA A 219 15.92 61.95 -10.67
N ASN A 220 15.01 62.73 -11.26
CA ASN A 220 14.24 63.76 -10.58
C ASN A 220 13.06 63.18 -9.77
N GLY A 221 12.87 61.86 -9.78
CA GLY A 221 11.79 61.18 -9.07
C GLY A 221 10.39 61.51 -9.61
N TYR A 222 10.30 61.92 -10.87
CA TYR A 222 9.06 62.31 -11.52
C TYR A 222 8.01 61.21 -11.39
N ARG A 223 6.79 61.62 -11.00
CA ARG A 223 5.64 60.73 -10.84
C ARG A 223 4.46 61.30 -11.59
N ALA A 224 3.99 60.53 -12.56
CA ALA A 224 2.79 60.81 -13.36
C ALA A 224 1.51 61.08 -12.55
N SER A 225 1.45 60.69 -11.28
CA SER A 225 0.34 60.97 -10.36
C SER A 225 0.44 62.32 -9.66
N GLU A 226 1.61 62.95 -9.69
CA GLU A 226 1.95 64.18 -8.96
C GLU A 226 2.07 65.38 -9.91
N ASP A 227 2.21 65.16 -11.21
CA ASP A 227 2.21 66.19 -12.26
C ASP A 227 0.77 66.64 -12.61
N PRO A 228 0.38 67.89 -12.32
CA PRO A 228 -0.96 68.42 -12.60
C PRO A 228 -1.41 68.38 -14.06
N GLU A 229 -0.47 68.38 -15.00
CA GLU A 229 -0.76 68.36 -16.43
C GLU A 229 -0.87 66.93 -17.00
N HIS A 230 -0.44 65.92 -16.23
CA HIS A 230 -0.45 64.54 -16.69
C HIS A 230 -1.85 63.91 -16.55
N PRO A 231 -2.36 63.14 -17.53
CA PRO A 231 -3.71 62.54 -17.48
C PRO A 231 -4.00 61.61 -16.29
N ARG A 232 -2.94 61.13 -15.60
CA ARG A 232 -3.05 60.31 -14.38
C ARG A 232 -3.06 61.13 -13.09
N TYR A 233 -3.02 62.45 -13.19
CA TYR A 233 -3.15 63.33 -12.05
C TYR A 233 -4.55 63.26 -11.47
N ALA A 234 -4.65 62.86 -10.20
CA ALA A 234 -5.93 62.73 -9.52
C ALA A 234 -6.33 64.00 -8.73
N GLY A 235 -5.57 65.10 -8.84
CA GLY A 235 -5.76 66.29 -8.00
C GLY A 235 -5.37 66.04 -6.54
N PRO A 236 -5.26 67.11 -5.72
CA PRO A 236 -5.19 66.93 -4.28
C PRO A 236 -6.48 66.24 -3.82
N ARG A 237 -6.33 65.10 -3.15
CA ARG A 237 -7.45 64.38 -2.53
C ARG A 237 -8.20 65.35 -1.61
N LYS A 238 -9.45 65.68 -1.93
CA LYS A 238 -10.30 66.46 -1.01
C LYS A 238 -10.43 65.65 0.28
N PRO A 239 -10.17 66.22 1.47
CA PRO A 239 -10.37 65.49 2.70
C PRO A 239 -11.85 65.10 2.79
N THR A 240 -12.12 63.80 2.79
CA THR A 240 -13.46 63.30 3.05
C THR A 240 -13.87 63.70 4.48
N PRO A 241 -15.16 63.95 4.79
CA PRO A 241 -15.61 64.38 6.13
C PRO A 241 -15.16 63.49 7.31
N ALA A 242 -14.65 62.29 7.03
CA ALA A 242 -14.05 61.35 7.99
C ALA A 242 -12.59 61.65 8.37
N GLU A 243 -11.94 62.65 7.76
CA GLU A 243 -10.58 63.13 8.12
C GLU A 243 -10.62 64.33 9.09
N GLN A 244 -11.75 64.57 9.76
CA GLN A 244 -11.72 65.29 11.04
C GLN A 244 -10.82 64.49 11.99
N PRO A 245 -9.92 65.12 12.77
CA PRO A 245 -9.12 64.40 13.75
C PRO A 245 -10.08 63.66 14.66
N MET A 246 -10.11 62.32 14.56
CA MET A 246 -10.94 61.51 15.45
C MET A 246 -10.58 61.92 16.88
N PRO A 247 -11.56 62.28 17.72
CA PRO A 247 -11.27 62.57 19.11
C PRO A 247 -10.55 61.35 19.69
N LEU A 248 -9.43 61.59 20.37
CA LEU A 248 -8.69 60.53 21.04
C LEU A 248 -9.68 59.72 21.88
N PRO A 249 -9.68 58.37 21.76
CA PRO A 249 -10.60 57.55 22.53
C PRO A 249 -10.38 57.81 24.03
N PRO A 250 -11.46 57.79 24.85
CA PRO A 250 -11.35 58.08 26.28
C PRO A 250 -10.33 57.15 26.96
N PRO A 251 -9.68 57.57 28.07
CA PRO A 251 -8.57 56.86 28.70
C PRO A 251 -8.81 55.38 29.03
N ASP A 252 -10.08 54.98 29.13
CA ASP A 252 -10.50 53.61 29.46
C ASP A 252 -10.76 52.69 28.26
N PHE A 253 -10.52 53.12 27.00
CA PHE A 253 -10.80 52.32 25.79
C PHE A 253 -10.06 50.96 25.75
N ARG A 254 -8.95 50.82 26.48
CA ARG A 254 -8.20 49.55 26.59
C ARG A 254 -8.79 48.55 27.58
N LYS A 255 -9.83 48.90 28.34
CA LYS A 255 -10.58 47.94 29.14
C LYS A 255 -11.53 47.17 28.23
N SER A 256 -10.98 46.20 27.49
CA SER A 256 -11.81 45.17 26.88
C SER A 256 -12.61 44.51 28.00
N ALA A 257 -13.94 44.55 27.93
CA ALA A 257 -14.74 43.61 28.69
C ALA A 257 -14.19 42.18 28.41
N PRO A 258 -14.12 41.30 29.41
CA PRO A 258 -13.64 39.94 29.20
C PRO A 258 -14.48 39.30 28.09
N LYS A 259 -13.79 38.80 27.06
CA LYS A 259 -14.43 38.09 25.93
C LYS A 259 -15.27 36.95 26.52
N PRO A 260 -16.57 36.82 26.21
CA PRO A 260 -17.30 35.62 26.60
C PRO A 260 -16.58 34.40 26.03
N ALA A 261 -16.45 33.35 26.85
CA ALA A 261 -15.77 32.12 26.47
C ALA A 261 -16.38 31.60 25.15
N PRO A 262 -15.56 31.11 24.20
CA PRO A 262 -16.09 30.54 22.97
C PRO A 262 -16.98 29.35 23.34
N GLU A 263 -18.20 29.33 22.81
CA GLU A 263 -19.09 28.17 22.89
C GLU A 263 -18.34 26.95 22.34
N GLU A 264 -18.31 25.86 23.10
CA GLU A 264 -17.68 24.60 22.71
C GLU A 264 -18.44 24.01 21.52
N GLU A 265 -18.11 24.44 20.31
CA GLU A 265 -18.70 23.96 19.05
C GLU A 265 -18.15 22.59 18.61
N ASN A 266 -17.76 21.74 19.57
CA ASN A 266 -17.41 20.35 19.27
C ASN A 266 -17.62 19.44 20.47
N PRO A 267 -18.78 18.75 20.59
CA PRO A 267 -18.96 17.74 21.62
C PRO A 267 -17.94 16.64 21.40
N LYS A 268 -16.99 16.50 22.35
CA LYS A 268 -16.04 15.39 22.43
C LYS A 268 -16.80 14.07 22.22
N TRP A 269 -16.65 13.46 21.05
CA TRP A 269 -17.05 12.07 20.85
C TRP A 269 -16.26 11.24 21.86
N ARG A 270 -16.97 10.77 22.89
CA ARG A 270 -16.46 9.74 23.79
C ARG A 270 -16.12 8.54 22.92
N THR A 271 -14.84 8.21 22.86
CA THR A 271 -14.36 6.95 22.30
C THR A 271 -15.17 5.83 22.94
N LEU A 272 -15.84 5.04 22.09
CA LEU A 272 -16.54 3.82 22.47
C LEU A 272 -15.54 2.95 23.22
N ARG A 273 -15.83 2.70 24.49
CA ARG A 273 -15.11 1.74 25.32
C ARG A 273 -15.53 0.37 24.82
N ASP A 274 -14.62 -0.39 24.23
CA ASP A 274 -14.80 -1.82 24.00
C ASP A 274 -14.90 -2.49 25.38
N GLU A 275 -16.13 -2.74 25.82
CA GLU A 275 -16.38 -3.66 26.93
C GLU A 275 -16.33 -5.08 26.38
N GLY A 276 -15.52 -5.90 27.04
CA GLY A 276 -15.28 -7.29 26.70
C GLY A 276 -16.55 -8.11 26.70
N TRP A 277 -16.59 -9.07 25.78
CA TRP A 277 -17.55 -10.16 25.78
C TRP A 277 -17.03 -11.28 26.67
N ASP A 278 -17.75 -11.55 27.78
CA ASP A 278 -17.89 -12.89 28.36
C ASP A 278 -18.76 -13.77 27.44
#